data_AF-A0A7Y6PK21-F1
#
_entry.id   AF-A0A7Y6PK21-F1
#
_cell.length_a   1.000
_cell.length_b   1.000
_cell.length_c   1.000
_cell.angle_alpha   90.00
_cell.angle_beta   90.00
_cell.angle_gamma   90.00
#
_symmetry.space_group_name_H-M   'P 1'
#
loop_
_entity.id
_entity.type
_entity.pdbx_description
1 polymer ?
#
loop_
_entity_poly.entity_id
_entity_poly.type
_entity_poly.pdbx_seq_one_letter_code
_entity_poly.pdbx_strand_id
1 'polypeptide(L)'
;MAELRMASNGTAEVIEVATRSGRLPWTDDTLIGRLAIPDPERVIAVDAPLTQAACGRCDRPVCPGTEACEEPAVVWLRTEGRGLVQKVGAETINGGPRALQHGSQARLVPYAHRATDVVMTYQRGLLPLSSLGAANSQITARAGQLRRRLRGAGYQLHGNLLEVSPAATIAALCGPRAARGYKRDADPWVTRAQILERFGDLSFAPQSRMAREDVLRNDHCFDAVISGYTAYLWAREGWELPTGCFAEDGWIFSPP
;
A
#
# COMPACT_ATOMS: atom_id res chain seq x y z
N MET A 1 10.50 -9.16 -4.65
CA MET A 1 9.95 -8.58 -5.90
C MET A 1 9.20 -9.68 -6.61
N ALA A 2 8.05 -9.37 -7.21
CA ALA A 2 7.35 -10.24 -8.13
C ALA A 2 7.12 -9.49 -9.45
N GLU A 3 7.16 -10.20 -10.57
CA GLU A 3 6.75 -9.70 -11.88
C GLU A 3 5.57 -10.53 -12.36
N LEU A 4 4.50 -9.85 -12.73
CA LEU A 4 3.28 -10.43 -13.26
C LEU A 4 3.07 -9.90 -14.67
N ARG A 5 2.48 -10.73 -15.52
CA ARG A 5 2.06 -10.39 -16.87
C ARG A 5 0.56 -10.56 -16.98
N MET A 6 -0.11 -9.56 -17.55
CA MET A 6 -1.48 -9.72 -18.01
C MET A 6 -1.46 -10.53 -19.31
N ALA A 7 -2.03 -11.73 -19.28
CA ALA A 7 -2.15 -12.59 -20.45
C ALA A 7 -3.26 -12.09 -21.38
N SER A 8 -3.25 -12.55 -22.64
CA SER A 8 -4.19 -12.10 -23.68
C SER A 8 -5.65 -12.47 -23.40
N ASN A 9 -5.89 -13.50 -22.57
CA ASN A 9 -7.21 -13.89 -22.07
C ASN A 9 -7.68 -13.03 -20.88
N GLY A 10 -6.92 -12.00 -20.50
CA GLY A 10 -7.25 -11.10 -19.41
C GLY A 10 -6.96 -11.65 -18.01
N THR A 11 -6.20 -12.74 -17.86
CA THR A 11 -5.76 -13.28 -16.56
C THR A 11 -4.38 -12.76 -16.17
N ALA A 12 -4.05 -12.79 -14.88
CA ALA A 12 -2.72 -12.48 -14.38
C ALA A 12 -1.85 -13.74 -14.28
N GLU A 13 -0.63 -13.68 -14.79
CA GLU A 13 0.35 -14.76 -14.69
C GLU A 13 1.60 -14.27 -13.95
N VAL A 14 1.96 -14.90 -12.83
CA VAL A 14 3.21 -14.65 -12.12
C VAL A 14 4.37 -15.26 -12.91
N ILE A 15 5.20 -14.40 -13.49
CA ILE A 15 6.33 -14.82 -14.35
C ILE A 15 7.65 -14.90 -13.58
N GLU A 16 7.81 -14.12 -12.50
CA GLU A 16 8.97 -14.19 -11.63
C GLU A 16 8.57 -13.83 -10.20
N VAL A 17 9.09 -14.56 -9.22
CA VAL A 17 9.23 -14.09 -7.85
C VAL A 17 10.68 -14.26 -7.42
N ALA A 18 11.27 -13.21 -6.87
CA ALA A 18 12.68 -13.19 -6.54
C ALA A 18 12.98 -12.39 -5.27
N THR A 19 13.76 -13.02 -4.40
CA THR A 19 14.38 -12.40 -3.21
C THR A 19 15.70 -11.70 -3.53
N ARG A 20 16.24 -11.91 -4.74
CA ARG A 20 17.51 -11.33 -5.26
C ARG A 20 17.49 -11.19 -6.79
N SER A 21 18.18 -10.18 -7.33
CA SER A 21 18.43 -10.05 -8.77
C SER A 21 19.64 -10.90 -9.17
N GLY A 22 19.40 -12.10 -9.69
CA GLY A 22 20.47 -13.09 -9.88
C GLY A 22 21.15 -13.43 -8.54
N ARG A 23 22.42 -13.00 -8.37
CA ARG A 23 23.19 -13.12 -7.12
C ARG A 23 23.20 -11.85 -6.25
N LEU A 24 22.69 -10.73 -6.77
CA LEU A 24 22.74 -9.43 -6.11
C LEU A 24 21.54 -9.22 -5.17
N PRO A 25 21.75 -8.66 -3.98
CA PRO A 25 20.64 -8.23 -3.12
C PRO A 25 19.87 -7.07 -3.73
N TRP A 26 18.61 -6.91 -3.32
CA TRP A 26 17.74 -5.78 -3.70
C TRP A 26 18.12 -4.48 -2.97
N THR A 27 19.31 -3.95 -3.24
CA THR A 27 19.67 -2.57 -2.92
C THR A 27 18.90 -1.59 -3.82
N ASP A 28 18.90 -0.31 -3.48
CA ASP A 28 18.22 0.71 -4.29
C ASP A 28 18.74 0.76 -5.72
N ASP A 29 20.05 0.59 -5.94
CA ASP A 29 20.63 0.57 -7.28
C ASP A 29 20.26 -0.70 -8.06
N THR A 30 20.29 -1.87 -7.42
CA THR A 30 19.84 -3.12 -8.06
C THR A 30 18.37 -3.05 -8.42
N LEU A 31 17.54 -2.52 -7.53
CA LEU A 31 16.10 -2.38 -7.73
C LEU A 31 15.82 -1.39 -8.86
N ILE A 32 16.44 -0.21 -8.83
CA ILE A 32 16.29 0.79 -9.90
C ILE A 32 16.80 0.26 -11.23
N GLY A 33 17.94 -0.42 -11.27
CA GLY A 33 18.45 -1.03 -12.51
C GLY A 33 17.48 -2.05 -13.12
N ARG A 34 16.69 -2.75 -12.31
CA ARG A 34 15.64 -3.69 -12.77
C ARG A 34 14.35 -2.98 -13.19
N LEU A 35 13.95 -1.94 -12.47
CA LEU A 35 12.65 -1.28 -12.62
C LEU A 35 12.65 -0.11 -13.61
N ALA A 36 13.74 0.66 -13.69
CA ALA A 36 13.84 1.89 -14.48
C ALA A 36 14.05 1.63 -15.98
N ILE A 37 13.38 0.61 -16.51
CA ILE A 37 13.26 0.34 -17.94
C ILE A 37 12.07 1.15 -18.44
N PRO A 38 12.26 2.09 -19.38
CA PRO A 38 11.15 2.87 -19.94
C PRO A 38 10.20 1.96 -20.70
N ASP A 39 8.98 1.84 -20.20
CA ASP A 39 7.91 1.07 -20.82
C ASP A 39 6.56 1.67 -20.36
N PRO A 40 5.77 2.28 -21.26
CA PRO A 40 4.51 2.92 -20.87
C PRO A 40 3.45 1.91 -20.39
N GLU A 41 3.55 0.66 -20.80
CA GLU A 41 2.61 -0.41 -20.43
C GLU A 41 2.99 -1.08 -19.09
N ARG A 42 4.18 -0.78 -18.57
CA ARG A 42 4.65 -1.35 -17.31
C ARG A 42 4.15 -0.54 -16.13
N VAL A 43 3.50 -1.23 -15.20
CA VAL A 43 3.07 -0.68 -13.90
C VAL A 43 3.97 -1.21 -12.78
N ILE A 44 4.42 -0.33 -11.90
CA ILE A 44 5.17 -0.67 -10.68
C ILE A 44 4.26 -0.49 -9.47
N ALA A 45 4.03 -1.57 -8.72
CA ALA A 45 3.32 -1.53 -7.44
C ALA A 45 4.32 -1.62 -6.28
N VAL A 46 4.23 -0.68 -5.34
CA VAL A 46 5.04 -0.68 -4.11
C VAL A 46 4.12 -0.85 -2.91
N ASP A 47 4.39 -1.87 -2.09
CA ASP A 47 3.73 -2.01 -0.79
C ASP A 47 4.01 -0.77 0.07
N ALA A 48 2.95 -0.09 0.46
CA ALA A 48 2.98 1.20 1.13
C ALA A 48 3.93 1.23 2.33
N PRO A 49 4.60 2.37 2.60
CA PRO A 49 4.38 3.68 2.00
C PRO A 49 5.35 4.06 0.88
N LEU A 50 4.87 4.80 -0.13
CA LEU A 50 5.67 5.41 -1.20
C LEU A 50 5.76 6.95 -1.08
N THR A 51 4.78 7.57 -0.41
CA THR A 51 4.76 9.02 -0.14
C THR A 51 5.03 9.35 1.33
N GLN A 52 5.37 10.61 1.59
CA GLN A 52 5.55 11.17 2.93
C GLN A 52 4.34 12.02 3.32
N ALA A 53 4.11 12.16 4.63
CA ALA A 53 3.15 13.13 5.17
C ALA A 53 3.49 14.57 4.74
N ALA A 54 2.46 15.40 4.60
CA ALA A 54 2.56 16.74 4.02
C ALA A 54 3.61 17.63 4.69
N CYS A 55 3.65 17.68 6.02
CA CYS A 55 4.67 18.47 6.70
C CYS A 55 6.09 17.88 6.56
N GLY A 56 6.24 16.58 6.29
CA GLY A 56 7.54 15.93 6.08
C GLY A 56 8.20 16.29 4.74
N ARG A 57 7.40 16.67 3.73
CA ARG A 57 7.86 17.15 2.42
C ARG A 57 7.85 18.67 2.27
N CYS A 58 7.37 19.40 3.28
CA CYS A 58 7.21 20.85 3.24
C CYS A 58 8.58 21.55 3.23
N ASP A 59 8.74 22.54 2.35
CA ASP A 59 9.95 23.33 2.17
C ASP A 59 9.79 24.79 2.64
N ARG A 60 8.63 25.15 3.20
CA ARG A 60 8.38 26.52 3.70
C ARG A 60 9.41 26.89 4.77
N PRO A 61 10.02 28.09 4.70
CA PRO A 61 11.03 28.51 5.65
C PRO A 61 10.48 28.73 7.07
N VAL A 62 9.20 29.12 7.18
CA VAL A 62 8.50 29.31 8.46
C VAL A 62 7.16 28.60 8.40
N CYS A 63 6.93 27.69 9.34
CA CYS A 63 5.67 26.96 9.45
C CYS A 63 4.60 27.86 10.09
N PRO A 64 3.43 28.07 9.44
CA PRO A 64 2.34 28.86 10.02
C PRO A 64 1.58 28.10 11.13
N GLY A 65 1.90 26.82 11.36
CA GLY A 65 1.17 25.93 12.27
C GLY A 65 -0.07 25.31 11.63
N THR A 66 -0.56 24.21 12.21
CA THR A 66 -1.65 23.38 11.65
C THR A 66 -2.94 24.17 11.39
N GLU A 67 -3.29 25.13 12.26
CA GLU A 67 -4.54 25.88 12.17
C GLU A 67 -4.51 27.01 11.12
N ALA A 68 -3.33 27.48 10.70
CA ALA A 68 -3.19 28.48 9.64
C ALA A 68 -2.58 27.91 8.35
N CYS A 69 -2.26 26.61 8.31
CA CYS A 69 -1.71 25.97 7.12
C CYS A 69 -2.80 25.74 6.07
N GLU A 70 -2.48 26.08 4.82
CA GLU A 70 -3.36 25.94 3.64
C GLU A 70 -3.02 24.70 2.80
N GLU A 71 -2.00 23.94 3.17
CA GLU A 71 -1.65 22.68 2.50
C GLU A 71 -2.86 21.72 2.51
N PRO A 72 -3.35 21.24 1.35
CA PRO A 72 -4.62 20.51 1.27
C PRO A 72 -4.71 19.31 2.21
N ALA A 73 -3.63 18.53 2.35
CA ALA A 73 -3.61 17.39 3.25
C ALA A 73 -3.67 17.79 4.74
N VAL A 74 -3.06 18.92 5.10
CA VAL A 74 -3.14 19.47 6.47
C VAL A 74 -4.56 19.95 6.76
N VAL A 75 -5.19 20.63 5.79
CA VAL A 75 -6.59 21.07 5.87
C VAL A 75 -7.52 19.87 6.00
N TRP A 76 -7.32 18.83 5.19
CA TRP A 76 -8.09 17.59 5.25
C TRP A 76 -7.98 16.92 6.62
N LEU A 77 -6.76 16.74 7.15
CA LEU A 77 -6.54 16.08 8.45
C LEU A 77 -7.23 16.80 9.60
N ARG A 78 -7.20 18.15 9.64
CA ARG A 78 -7.83 18.91 10.72
C ARG A 78 -9.35 19.02 10.58
N THR A 79 -9.90 18.80 9.38
CA THR A 79 -11.34 18.85 9.08
C THR A 79 -11.92 17.45 8.91
N GLU A 80 -12.00 16.94 7.68
CA GLU A 80 -12.57 15.65 7.30
C GLU A 80 -11.93 14.48 8.07
N GLY A 81 -10.60 14.44 8.17
CA GLY A 81 -9.88 13.41 8.90
C GLY A 81 -10.26 13.38 10.38
N ARG A 82 -10.34 14.55 11.03
CA ARG A 82 -10.80 14.67 12.43
C ARG A 82 -12.23 14.16 12.58
N GLY A 83 -13.12 14.54 11.65
CA GLY A 83 -14.51 14.08 11.63
C GLY A 83 -14.62 12.56 11.50
N LEU A 84 -13.80 11.95 10.64
CA LEU A 84 -13.75 10.49 10.45
C LEU A 84 -13.32 9.77 11.73
N VAL A 85 -12.26 10.23 12.39
CA VAL A 85 -11.80 9.66 13.67
C VAL A 85 -12.88 9.75 14.74
N GLN A 86 -13.56 10.90 14.85
CA GLN A 86 -14.64 11.12 15.81
C GLN A 86 -15.84 10.20 15.55
N LYS A 87 -16.25 10.06 14.28
CA LYS A 87 -17.36 9.20 13.87
C LYS A 87 -17.10 7.74 14.28
N VAL A 88 -15.94 7.19 13.91
CA VAL A 88 -15.58 5.81 14.26
C VAL A 88 -15.46 5.63 15.77
N GLY A 89 -14.91 6.61 16.48
CA GLY A 89 -14.86 6.62 17.95
C GLY A 89 -16.25 6.52 18.59
N ALA A 90 -17.22 7.28 18.08
CA ALA A 90 -18.61 7.27 18.59
C ALA A 90 -19.34 5.94 18.30
N GLU A 91 -19.17 5.38 17.10
CA GLU A 91 -19.74 4.08 16.71
C GLU A 91 -19.18 2.94 17.58
N THR A 92 -17.91 3.05 17.97
CA THR A 92 -17.22 2.04 18.78
C THR A 92 -17.71 2.05 20.24
N ILE A 93 -18.00 3.22 20.83
CA ILE A 93 -18.48 3.34 22.22
C ILE A 93 -19.85 2.66 22.43
N ASN A 94 -20.70 2.63 21.41
CA ASN A 94 -22.01 1.98 21.46
C ASN A 94 -21.97 0.44 21.21
N GLY A 95 -20.78 -0.14 20.99
CA GLY A 95 -20.59 -1.53 20.56
C GLY A 95 -19.66 -2.37 21.44
N GLY A 96 -20.03 -2.64 22.70
CA GLY A 96 -19.50 -3.74 23.53
C GLY A 96 -17.98 -3.75 23.86
N PRO A 97 -17.50 -4.67 24.74
CA PRO A 97 -16.20 -4.55 25.43
C PRO A 97 -14.94 -4.65 24.56
N ARG A 98 -15.07 -4.97 23.26
CA ARG A 98 -13.94 -4.97 22.30
C ARG A 98 -13.61 -3.58 21.74
N ALA A 99 -14.42 -2.58 22.08
CA ALA A 99 -14.30 -1.18 21.69
C ALA A 99 -13.11 -0.43 22.30
N LEU A 100 -12.53 -0.93 23.40
CA LEU A 100 -11.55 -0.20 24.22
C LEU A 100 -10.12 -0.16 23.64
N GLN A 101 -9.84 -0.80 22.51
CA GLN A 101 -8.56 -0.62 21.80
C GLN A 101 -8.55 0.56 20.80
N HIS A 102 -9.72 1.12 20.49
CA HIS A 102 -9.87 2.35 19.69
C HIS A 102 -10.01 3.61 20.57
N GLY A 103 -9.81 3.45 21.89
CA GLY A 103 -10.10 4.44 22.93
C GLY A 103 -8.94 5.37 23.27
N SER A 104 -8.57 6.24 22.34
CA SER A 104 -8.20 7.63 22.64
C SER A 104 -8.42 8.39 21.34
N GLN A 105 -9.01 9.58 21.39
CA GLN A 105 -9.17 10.41 20.18
C GLN A 105 -7.78 10.64 19.58
N ALA A 106 -7.41 9.84 18.58
CA ALA A 106 -6.06 9.90 18.03
C ALA A 106 -5.88 11.30 17.48
N ARG A 107 -4.99 12.06 18.12
CA ARG A 107 -4.72 13.42 17.69
C ARG A 107 -4.01 13.33 16.36
N LEU A 108 -4.71 13.67 15.29
CA LEU A 108 -4.12 13.69 13.96
C LEU A 108 -3.03 14.75 13.91
N VAL A 109 -1.82 14.32 13.53
CA VAL A 109 -0.63 15.17 13.46
C VAL A 109 -0.11 15.18 12.03
N PRO A 110 -0.20 16.30 11.29
CA PRO A 110 0.14 16.34 9.86
C PRO A 110 1.61 16.07 9.50
N TYR A 111 2.50 16.03 10.49
CA TYR A 111 3.90 15.64 10.30
C TYR A 111 4.14 14.13 10.44
N ALA A 112 3.21 13.38 11.01
CA ALA A 112 3.31 11.93 11.11
C ALA A 112 2.26 11.20 10.28
N HIS A 113 1.09 11.79 10.05
CA HIS A 113 -0.04 11.12 9.43
C HIS A 113 -0.24 11.60 7.99
N ARG A 114 -0.41 10.66 7.06
CA ARG A 114 -0.93 10.94 5.71
C ARG A 114 -2.45 10.84 5.73
N ALA A 115 -3.11 11.60 4.86
CA ALA A 115 -4.56 11.49 4.71
C ALA A 115 -4.97 10.07 4.30
N THR A 116 -4.22 9.45 3.38
CA THR A 116 -4.48 8.07 2.94
C THR A 116 -4.40 7.06 4.09
N ASP A 117 -3.45 7.21 5.02
CA ASP A 117 -3.32 6.26 6.13
C ASP A 117 -4.51 6.36 7.08
N VAL A 118 -4.98 7.59 7.35
CA VAL A 118 -6.18 7.83 8.17
C VAL A 118 -7.41 7.20 7.53
N VAL A 119 -7.59 7.33 6.21
CA VAL A 119 -8.70 6.67 5.49
C VAL A 119 -8.59 5.14 5.59
N MET A 120 -7.41 4.58 5.32
CA MET A 120 -7.19 3.13 5.38
C MET A 120 -7.41 2.55 6.78
N THR A 121 -7.03 3.30 7.83
CA THR A 121 -7.26 2.88 9.22
C THR A 121 -8.73 3.00 9.60
N TYR A 122 -9.34 4.17 9.46
CA TYR A 122 -10.63 4.47 10.08
C TYR A 122 -11.83 4.15 9.20
N GLN A 123 -11.74 4.41 7.90
CA GLN A 123 -12.85 4.12 6.99
C GLN A 123 -12.84 2.66 6.52
N ARG A 124 -11.64 2.10 6.29
CA ARG A 124 -11.51 0.75 5.75
C ARG A 124 -11.20 -0.32 6.83
N GLY A 125 -10.68 0.07 8.00
CA GLY A 125 -10.33 -0.87 9.07
C GLY A 125 -9.11 -1.76 8.75
N LEU A 126 -8.20 -1.29 7.88
CA LEU A 126 -7.17 -2.12 7.23
C LEU A 126 -5.76 -1.92 7.78
N LEU A 127 -5.45 -0.72 8.26
CA LEU A 127 -4.16 -0.43 8.90
C LEU A 127 -4.36 -0.24 10.41
N PRO A 128 -3.55 -0.90 11.27
CA PRO A 128 -3.62 -0.67 12.70
C PRO A 128 -3.19 0.76 13.03
N LEU A 129 -3.74 1.34 14.10
CA LEU A 129 -3.41 2.70 14.55
C LEU A 129 -1.91 2.92 14.78
N SER A 130 -1.18 1.86 15.18
CA SER A 130 0.28 1.89 15.34
C SER A 130 1.03 2.23 14.05
N SER A 131 0.43 1.98 12.88
CA SER A 131 1.00 2.31 11.57
C SER A 131 0.91 3.80 11.23
N LEU A 132 0.13 4.58 11.97
CA LEU A 132 0.05 6.04 11.83
C LEU A 132 1.26 6.77 12.47
N GLY A 133 2.23 6.06 13.05
CA GLY A 133 3.33 6.70 13.78
C GLY A 133 4.55 7.14 12.94
N ALA A 134 5.38 7.99 13.53
CA ALA A 134 6.65 8.47 12.97
C ALA A 134 7.72 7.37 12.72
N ALA A 135 7.46 6.14 13.17
CA ALA A 135 8.33 4.97 12.97
C ALA A 135 8.59 4.66 11.49
N ASN A 136 7.74 5.14 10.57
CA ASN A 136 7.89 4.94 9.14
C ASN A 136 8.78 5.99 8.44
N SER A 137 9.34 6.97 9.16
CA SER A 137 10.09 8.09 8.55
C SER A 137 11.30 7.67 7.69
N GLN A 138 12.06 6.65 8.11
CA GLN A 138 13.19 6.13 7.32
C GLN A 138 12.72 5.40 6.05
N ILE A 139 11.62 4.64 6.16
CA ILE A 139 11.02 3.92 5.04
C ILE A 139 10.48 4.92 4.02
N THR A 140 9.75 5.94 4.46
CA THR A 140 9.19 6.97 3.57
C THR A 140 10.26 7.89 2.99
N ALA A 141 11.39 8.11 3.68
CA ALA A 141 12.56 8.80 3.10
C ALA A 141 13.17 8.02 1.94
N ARG A 142 13.43 6.73 2.14
CA ARG A 142 13.92 5.82 1.09
C ARG A 142 12.93 5.72 -0.07
N ALA A 143 11.64 5.57 0.22
CA ALA A 143 10.60 5.49 -0.80
C ALA A 143 10.50 6.79 -1.62
N GLY A 144 10.68 7.94 -0.98
CA GLY A 144 10.80 9.23 -1.67
C GLY A 144 11.99 9.31 -2.63
N GLN A 145 13.15 8.73 -2.28
CA GLN A 145 14.30 8.61 -3.18
C GLN A 145 13.99 7.67 -4.36
N LEU A 146 13.40 6.51 -4.10
CA LEU A 146 12.99 5.56 -5.14
C LEU A 146 12.03 6.22 -6.13
N ARG A 147 11.00 6.91 -5.63
CA ARG A 147 10.02 7.66 -6.44
C ARG A 147 10.70 8.71 -7.32
N ARG A 148 11.65 9.48 -6.79
CA ARG A 148 12.40 10.48 -7.59
C ARG A 148 13.19 9.84 -8.73
N ARG A 149 13.83 8.70 -8.49
CA ARG A 149 14.61 7.97 -9.51
C ARG A 149 13.71 7.35 -10.57
N LEU A 150 12.60 6.72 -10.17
CA LEU A 150 11.61 6.14 -11.09
C LEU A 150 10.94 7.22 -11.95
N ARG A 151 10.66 8.41 -11.38
CA ARG A 151 10.16 9.55 -12.16
C ARG A 151 11.09 9.96 -13.28
N GLY A 152 12.42 9.90 -13.06
CA GLY A 152 13.41 10.15 -14.11
C GLY A 152 13.37 9.13 -15.26
N ALA A 153 12.77 7.96 -15.03
CA ALA A 153 12.56 6.91 -16.04
C ALA A 153 11.14 6.92 -16.65
N GLY A 154 10.34 7.96 -16.37
CA GLY A 154 9.00 8.14 -16.94
C GLY A 154 7.85 7.60 -16.09
N TYR A 155 8.12 7.07 -14.89
CA TYR A 155 7.06 6.57 -14.00
C TYR A 155 6.37 7.69 -13.21
N GLN A 156 5.05 7.70 -13.21
CA GLN A 156 4.21 8.73 -12.59
C GLN A 156 3.37 8.15 -11.46
N LEU A 157 3.38 8.81 -10.30
CA LEU A 157 2.54 8.43 -9.16
C LEU A 157 1.07 8.46 -9.58
N HIS A 158 0.29 7.45 -9.17
CA HIS A 158 -1.12 7.25 -9.53
C HIS A 158 -1.40 6.88 -10.99
N GLY A 159 -0.40 6.97 -11.87
CA GLY A 159 -0.42 6.38 -13.20
C GLY A 159 0.20 5.00 -13.16
N ASN A 160 1.40 4.86 -13.71
CA ASN A 160 2.11 3.59 -13.77
C ASN A 160 3.07 3.34 -12.57
N LEU A 161 3.02 4.17 -11.53
CA LEU A 161 3.66 3.94 -10.24
C LEU A 161 2.61 4.03 -9.12
N LEU A 162 2.29 2.87 -8.55
CA LEU A 162 1.22 2.72 -7.57
C LEU A 162 1.79 2.46 -6.18
N GLU A 163 1.19 3.11 -5.20
CA GLU A 163 1.26 2.69 -3.81
C GLU A 163 0.07 1.76 -3.52
N VAL A 164 0.33 0.59 -2.97
CA VAL A 164 -0.70 -0.45 -2.72
C VAL A 164 -0.55 -1.03 -1.32
N SER A 165 -1.52 -1.83 -0.87
CA SER A 165 -1.40 -2.58 0.38
C SER A 165 -1.89 -4.02 0.22
N PRO A 166 -1.02 -5.03 0.34
CA PRO A 166 -1.41 -6.44 0.31
C PRO A 166 -2.53 -6.76 1.31
N ALA A 167 -2.44 -6.24 2.53
CA ALA A 167 -3.46 -6.42 3.54
C ALA A 167 -4.82 -5.83 3.11
N ALA A 168 -4.81 -4.66 2.46
CA ALA A 168 -6.03 -4.05 1.97
C ALA A 168 -6.66 -4.85 0.83
N THR A 169 -5.86 -5.31 -0.12
CA THR A 169 -6.32 -6.18 -1.21
C THR A 169 -6.91 -7.49 -0.69
N ILE A 170 -6.24 -8.15 0.25
CA ILE A 170 -6.75 -9.37 0.87
C ILE A 170 -8.05 -9.10 1.64
N ALA A 171 -8.14 -7.98 2.35
CA ALA A 171 -9.35 -7.66 3.09
C ALA A 171 -10.55 -7.42 2.18
N ALA A 172 -10.35 -6.71 1.07
CA ALA A 172 -11.40 -6.45 0.09
C ALA A 172 -11.89 -7.74 -0.60
N LEU A 173 -10.96 -8.61 -1.02
CA LEU A 173 -11.30 -9.80 -1.81
C LEU A 173 -11.61 -11.06 -0.98
N CYS A 174 -11.02 -11.17 0.22
CA CYS A 174 -11.08 -12.37 1.05
C CYS A 174 -11.62 -12.10 2.46
N GLY A 175 -11.86 -10.83 2.81
CA GLY A 175 -12.39 -10.42 4.09
C GLY A 175 -11.32 -10.10 5.16
N PRO A 176 -11.68 -9.32 6.20
CA PRO A 176 -10.73 -8.80 7.18
C PRO A 176 -10.08 -9.87 8.06
N ARG A 177 -10.68 -11.06 8.17
CA ARG A 177 -10.07 -12.19 8.89
C ARG A 177 -8.82 -12.70 8.16
N ALA A 178 -8.91 -12.89 6.84
CA ALA A 178 -7.79 -13.34 6.02
C ALA A 178 -6.63 -12.34 6.07
N ALA A 179 -6.94 -11.03 5.96
CA ALA A 179 -5.96 -9.96 6.02
C ALA A 179 -5.21 -9.87 7.36
N ARG A 180 -5.85 -10.23 8.49
CA ARG A 180 -5.16 -10.31 9.79
C ARG A 180 -4.32 -11.57 9.94
N GLY A 181 -4.79 -12.68 9.35
CA GLY A 181 -4.25 -14.02 9.57
C GLY A 181 -3.06 -14.38 8.69
N TYR A 182 -2.98 -13.88 7.45
CA TYR A 182 -1.99 -14.36 6.46
C TYR A 182 -0.51 -14.19 6.86
N LYS A 183 -0.20 -13.39 7.89
CA LYS A 183 1.15 -13.29 8.51
C LYS A 183 1.24 -13.83 9.93
N ARG A 184 0.11 -13.95 10.63
CA ARG A 184 0.06 -14.09 12.10
C ARG A 184 -0.65 -15.36 12.59
N ASP A 185 -1.35 -16.07 11.71
CA ASP A 185 -1.99 -17.33 12.07
C ASP A 185 -0.95 -18.37 12.52
N ALA A 186 -1.40 -19.40 13.25
CA ALA A 186 -0.53 -20.51 13.63
C ALA A 186 0.00 -21.27 12.40
N ASP A 187 -0.79 -21.30 11.33
CA ASP A 187 -0.41 -21.85 10.03
C ASP A 187 -0.66 -20.81 8.90
N PRO A 188 0.23 -19.81 8.76
CA PRO A 188 0.07 -18.76 7.75
C PRO A 188 0.08 -19.29 6.33
N TRP A 189 0.72 -20.44 6.11
CA TRP A 189 0.79 -21.10 4.81
C TRP A 189 -0.60 -21.45 4.29
N VAL A 190 -1.41 -22.12 5.11
CA VAL A 190 -2.76 -22.54 4.73
C VAL A 190 -3.63 -21.33 4.41
N THR A 191 -3.56 -20.28 5.24
CA THR A 191 -4.30 -19.04 5.01
C THR A 191 -3.88 -18.38 3.69
N ARG A 192 -2.58 -18.32 3.37
CA ARG A 192 -2.08 -17.79 2.10
C ARG A 192 -2.51 -18.62 0.89
N ALA A 193 -2.51 -19.96 1.01
CA ALA A 193 -2.95 -20.85 -0.06
C ALA A 193 -4.42 -20.62 -0.40
N GLN A 194 -5.28 -20.54 0.62
CA GLN A 194 -6.71 -20.24 0.49
C GLN A 194 -6.97 -18.85 -0.10
N ILE A 195 -6.13 -17.87 0.21
CA ILE A 195 -6.20 -16.53 -0.40
C ILE A 195 -5.92 -16.62 -1.90
N LEU A 196 -4.85 -17.29 -2.32
CA LEU A 196 -4.54 -17.42 -3.75
C LEU A 196 -5.60 -18.22 -4.51
N GLU A 197 -6.21 -19.22 -3.89
CA GLU A 197 -7.33 -19.97 -4.50
C GLU A 197 -8.54 -19.08 -4.81
N ARG A 198 -8.74 -17.99 -4.06
CA ARG A 198 -9.80 -17.01 -4.35
C ARG A 198 -9.44 -16.08 -5.49
N PHE A 199 -8.18 -15.97 -5.86
CA PHE A 199 -7.72 -15.17 -7.00
C PHE A 199 -7.77 -16.05 -8.26
N GLY A 200 -8.99 -16.40 -8.69
CA GLY A 200 -9.22 -17.41 -9.72
C GLY A 200 -8.65 -17.10 -11.11
N ASP A 201 -8.24 -15.85 -11.33
CA ASP A 201 -7.58 -15.34 -12.54
C ASP A 201 -6.07 -15.13 -12.35
N LEU A 202 -5.49 -15.56 -11.22
CA LEU A 202 -4.05 -15.54 -10.98
C LEU A 202 -3.45 -16.95 -11.14
N SER A 203 -2.47 -17.08 -12.03
CA SER A 203 -1.71 -18.31 -12.24
C SER A 203 -0.21 -18.09 -12.02
N PHE A 204 0.54 -19.17 -11.81
CA PHE A 204 2.01 -19.15 -11.76
C PHE A 204 2.54 -19.78 -13.04
N ALA A 205 3.39 -19.04 -13.76
CA ALA A 205 3.98 -19.54 -14.99
C ALA A 205 4.91 -20.73 -14.67
N PRO A 206 4.97 -21.77 -15.52
CA PRO A 206 5.89 -22.91 -15.32
C PRO A 206 7.36 -22.49 -15.21
N GLN A 207 7.73 -21.40 -15.87
CA GLN A 207 9.08 -20.81 -15.86
C GLN A 207 9.35 -19.88 -14.67
N SER A 208 8.39 -19.67 -13.77
CA SER A 208 8.61 -18.83 -12.58
C SER A 208 9.76 -19.40 -11.75
N ARG A 209 10.73 -18.54 -11.43
CA ARG A 209 11.93 -18.91 -10.68
C ARG A 209 11.63 -19.49 -9.29
N MET A 210 10.54 -19.07 -8.67
CA MET A 210 10.04 -19.66 -7.42
C MET A 210 8.70 -20.32 -7.71
N ALA A 211 8.55 -21.55 -7.20
CA ALA A 211 7.27 -22.24 -7.24
C ALA A 211 6.24 -21.52 -6.35
N ARG A 212 4.95 -21.72 -6.63
CA ARG A 212 3.85 -21.21 -5.80
C ARG A 212 4.09 -21.57 -4.33
N GLU A 213 4.57 -22.77 -4.09
CA GLU A 213 4.89 -23.30 -2.78
C GLU A 213 6.01 -22.52 -2.09
N ASP A 214 7.02 -21.99 -2.77
CA ASP A 214 8.05 -21.22 -2.07
C ASP A 214 7.54 -19.82 -1.71
N VAL A 215 6.68 -19.25 -2.56
CA VAL A 215 6.04 -17.95 -2.33
C VAL A 215 5.13 -17.98 -1.11
N LEU A 216 4.32 -19.03 -0.97
CA LEU A 216 3.41 -19.17 0.17
C LEU A 216 4.15 -19.28 1.52
N ARG A 217 5.39 -19.76 1.55
CA ARG A 217 6.23 -19.86 2.77
C ARG A 217 6.84 -18.53 3.19
N ASN A 218 7.04 -17.62 2.25
CA ASN A 218 7.73 -16.35 2.49
C ASN A 218 6.75 -15.18 2.39
N ASP A 219 6.49 -14.50 3.49
CA ASP A 219 5.52 -13.40 3.56
C ASP A 219 5.88 -12.23 2.64
N HIS A 220 7.15 -11.86 2.52
CA HIS A 220 7.59 -10.80 1.60
C HIS A 220 7.40 -11.18 0.12
N CYS A 221 7.64 -12.45 -0.25
CA CYS A 221 7.35 -12.93 -1.59
C CYS A 221 5.84 -12.92 -1.86
N PHE A 222 5.05 -13.36 -0.89
CA PHE A 222 3.60 -13.33 -0.96
C PHE A 222 3.09 -11.90 -1.15
N ASP A 223 3.49 -10.95 -0.28
CA ASP A 223 3.16 -9.53 -0.39
C ASP A 223 3.51 -8.94 -1.76
N ALA A 224 4.67 -9.32 -2.31
CA ALA A 224 5.08 -8.86 -3.63
C ALA A 224 4.13 -9.36 -4.74
N VAL A 225 3.66 -10.61 -4.65
CA VAL A 225 2.64 -11.16 -5.57
C VAL A 225 1.31 -10.42 -5.40
N ILE A 226 0.83 -10.21 -4.17
CA ILE A 226 -0.42 -9.48 -3.94
C ILE A 226 -0.32 -8.03 -4.43
N SER A 227 0.84 -7.37 -4.25
CA SER A 227 1.08 -6.02 -4.74
C SER A 227 1.01 -5.95 -6.26
N GLY A 228 1.69 -6.86 -6.95
CA GLY A 228 1.62 -6.96 -8.41
C GLY A 228 0.21 -7.30 -8.91
N TYR A 229 -0.49 -8.20 -8.21
CA TYR A 229 -1.87 -8.55 -8.54
C TYR A 229 -2.82 -7.36 -8.34
N THR A 230 -2.58 -6.52 -7.35
CA THR A 230 -3.35 -5.28 -7.13
C THR A 230 -3.17 -4.30 -8.28
N ALA A 231 -1.94 -4.14 -8.80
CA ALA A 231 -1.69 -3.34 -9.99
C ALA A 231 -2.36 -3.91 -11.25
N TYR A 232 -2.39 -5.24 -11.39
CA TYR A 232 -3.13 -5.89 -12.46
C TYR A 232 -4.63 -5.58 -12.38
N LEU A 233 -5.25 -5.69 -11.19
CA LEU A 233 -6.66 -5.36 -11.00
C LEU A 233 -6.92 -3.87 -11.29
N TRP A 234 -6.06 -2.98 -10.78
CA TRP A 234 -6.12 -1.54 -11.06
C TRP A 234 -6.09 -1.24 -12.56
N ALA A 235 -5.16 -1.86 -13.30
CA ALA A 235 -5.02 -1.64 -14.74
C ALA A 235 -6.20 -2.20 -15.54
N ARG A 236 -6.75 -3.35 -15.11
CA ARG A 236 -7.89 -3.99 -15.77
C ARG A 236 -9.20 -3.25 -15.52
N GLU A 237 -9.38 -2.72 -14.32
CA GLU A 237 -10.65 -2.16 -13.85
C GLU A 237 -10.70 -0.63 -13.89
N GLY A 238 -9.56 0.04 -14.14
CA GLY A 238 -9.49 1.48 -14.34
C GLY A 238 -9.85 2.27 -13.08
N TRP A 239 -9.31 1.88 -11.92
CA TRP A 239 -9.67 2.54 -10.66
C TRP A 239 -9.23 4.01 -10.65
N GLU A 240 -10.15 4.87 -10.23
CA GLU A 240 -9.92 6.31 -10.15
C GLU A 240 -9.30 6.71 -8.81
N LEU A 241 -8.49 7.77 -8.85
CA LEU A 241 -7.98 8.41 -7.65
C LEU A 241 -9.13 9.13 -6.92
N PRO A 242 -9.30 8.98 -5.59
CA PRO A 242 -10.27 9.76 -4.86
C PRO A 242 -10.00 11.26 -4.94
N THR A 243 -11.06 12.06 -4.98
CA THR A 243 -10.98 13.52 -4.96
C THR A 243 -10.39 14.04 -3.65
N GLY A 244 -9.77 15.22 -3.67
CA GLY A 244 -9.27 15.90 -2.48
C GLY A 244 -7.75 16.00 -2.47
N CYS A 245 -7.14 15.80 -1.29
CA CYS A 245 -5.69 16.02 -1.09
C CYS A 245 -4.77 14.89 -1.60
N PHE A 246 -5.34 13.80 -2.11
CA PHE A 246 -4.62 12.55 -2.35
C PHE A 246 -3.69 12.55 -3.57
N ALA A 247 -3.89 13.46 -4.53
CA ALA A 247 -3.05 13.56 -5.73
C ALA A 247 -1.57 13.86 -5.40
N GLU A 248 -1.33 14.68 -4.38
CA GLU A 248 0.02 15.04 -3.94
C GLU A 248 0.44 14.26 -2.68
N ASP A 249 -0.51 13.97 -1.78
CA ASP A 249 -0.24 13.25 -0.53
C ASP A 249 -0.04 11.75 -0.72
N GLY A 250 -0.46 11.20 -1.87
CA GLY A 250 -0.47 9.78 -2.16
C GLY A 250 -1.78 9.10 -1.77
N TRP A 251 -2.01 7.93 -2.35
CA TRP A 251 -3.17 7.10 -2.16
C TRP A 251 -2.76 5.64 -2.25
N ILE A 252 -3.17 4.86 -1.26
CA ILE A 252 -2.98 3.42 -1.25
C ILE A 252 -4.12 2.80 -2.07
N PHE A 253 -3.82 2.33 -3.27
CA PHE A 253 -4.79 1.62 -4.09
C PHE A 253 -5.04 0.21 -3.54
N SER A 254 -6.33 -0.13 -3.49
CA SER A 254 -6.85 -1.46 -3.19
C SER A 254 -8.20 -1.62 -3.92
N PRO A 255 -8.69 -2.85 -4.10
CA PRO A 255 -10.02 -3.08 -4.66
C PRO A 255 -11.09 -2.28 -3.91
N PRO A 256 -12.06 -1.67 -4.63
CA PRO A 256 -13.03 -0.73 -4.06
C PRO A 256 -14.01 -1.36 -3.07
#